data_AF-A0A850HUI0-F1
#
_entry.id   AF-A0A850HUI0-F1
#
_cell.length_a   1.000
_cell.length_b   1.000
_cell.length_c   1.000
_cell.angle_alpha   90.00
_cell.angle_beta   90.00
_cell.angle_gamma   90.00
#
_symmetry.space_group_name_H-M   'P 1'
#
loop_
_entity.id
_entity.type
_entity.pdbx_description
1 polymer ?
#
loop_
_entity_poly.entity_id
_entity_poly.type
_entity_poly.pdbx_seq_one_letter_code
_entity_poly.pdbx_strand_id
1 'polypeptide(L)'
;MNVIWKLIDEETYYDALGVVPPAMQTGRGFQMGEPVSHRVCEIHNKLAPTFHAYISDGNRFFKSDRPLTISESIQACIHPELPNG
;
A
#
# COMPACT_ATOMS: atom_id res chain seq x y z
N MET A 1 -11.85 -6.34 5.10
CA MET A 1 -11.11 -5.10 5.44
C MET A 1 -11.30 -4.14 4.30
N ASN A 2 -11.75 -2.91 4.56
CA ASN A 2 -11.82 -1.85 3.55
C ASN A 2 -10.57 -0.96 3.71
N VAL A 3 -9.88 -0.68 2.61
CA VAL A 3 -8.72 0.22 2.56
C VAL A 3 -9.12 1.41 1.71
N ILE A 4 -9.04 2.62 2.29
CA ILE A 4 -9.33 3.83 1.54
C ILE A 4 -8.06 4.24 0.80
N TRP A 5 -8.19 4.38 -0.52
CA TRP A 5 -7.09 4.79 -1.40
C TRP A 5 -7.21 6.27 -1.73
N LYS A 6 -6.17 7.04 -1.38
CA LYS A 6 -6.08 8.47 -1.70
C LYS A 6 -5.34 8.64 -3.00
N LEU A 7 -5.96 9.33 -3.97
CA LEU A 7 -5.31 9.71 -5.22
C LEU A 7 -4.11 10.61 -4.92
N ILE A 8 -2.99 10.33 -5.57
CA ILE A 8 -1.75 11.10 -5.54
C ILE A 8 -1.25 11.31 -6.96
N ASP A 9 -0.35 12.26 -7.16
CA ASP A 9 0.33 12.42 -8.44
C ASP A 9 1.40 11.33 -8.68
N GLU A 10 1.82 11.26 -9.94
CA GLU A 10 2.82 10.31 -10.42
C GLU A 10 4.20 10.52 -9.78
N GLU A 11 4.59 11.78 -9.58
CA GLU A 11 5.88 12.15 -8.97
C GLU A 11 5.97 11.61 -7.54
N THR A 12 4.95 11.84 -6.72
CA THR A 12 4.86 11.33 -5.34
C THR A 12 4.95 9.80 -5.29
N TYR A 13 4.36 9.10 -6.25
CA TYR A 13 4.39 7.65 -6.32
C TYR A 13 5.79 7.12 -6.64
N TYR A 14 6.45 7.67 -7.65
CA TYR A 14 7.78 7.22 -8.05
C TYR A 14 8.88 7.69 -7.09
N ASP A 15 8.73 8.87 -6.48
CA ASP A 15 9.60 9.31 -5.39
C ASP A 15 9.58 8.29 -4.26
N ALA A 16 8.39 7.88 -3.82
CA ALA A 16 8.23 6.85 -2.79
C ALA A 16 8.88 5.51 -3.18
N LEU A 17 8.75 5.08 -4.44
CA LEU A 17 9.36 3.86 -4.95
C LEU A 17 10.89 3.95 -5.03
N GLY A 18 11.42 5.14 -5.29
CA GLY A 18 12.84 5.41 -5.49
C GLY A 18 13.66 5.56 -4.20
N VAL A 19 13.04 5.81 -3.04
CA VAL A 19 13.77 6.07 -1.79
C VAL A 19 14.50 4.83 -1.26
N VAL A 20 13.78 3.71 -1.15
CA VAL A 20 14.30 2.44 -0.60
C VAL A 20 13.71 1.26 -1.35
N PRO A 21 14.43 0.12 -1.44
CA PRO A 21 13.85 -1.10 -1.99
C PRO A 21 12.52 -1.43 -1.28
N PRO A 22 11.44 -1.72 -2.02
CA PRO A 22 10.15 -1.96 -1.43
C PRO A 22 10.16 -3.23 -0.57
N ALA A 23 9.47 -3.20 0.57
CA ALA A 23 9.30 -4.38 1.42
C ALA A 23 8.52 -5.48 0.70
N MET A 24 7.63 -5.08 -0.21
CA MET A 24 6.88 -5.95 -1.09
C MET A 24 6.48 -5.18 -2.34
N GLN A 25 6.54 -5.82 -3.50
CA GLN A 25 6.13 -5.25 -4.77
C GLN A 25 5.37 -6.29 -5.59
N THR A 26 4.29 -5.84 -6.23
CA THR A 26 3.46 -6.63 -7.15
C THR A 26 3.36 -5.90 -8.49
N GLY A 27 2.71 -6.49 -9.49
CA GLY A 27 2.41 -5.81 -10.75
C GLY A 27 1.45 -4.61 -10.62
N ARG A 28 0.81 -4.42 -9.46
CA ARG A 28 -0.18 -3.34 -9.21
C ARG A 28 0.28 -2.27 -8.21
N GLY A 29 1.44 -2.44 -7.57
CA GLY A 29 1.82 -1.55 -6.48
C GLY A 29 2.91 -2.12 -5.57
N PHE A 30 3.24 -1.38 -4.52
CA PHE A 30 4.31 -1.72 -3.60
C PHE A 30 4.06 -1.21 -2.16
N GLN A 31 4.88 -1.68 -1.24
CA GLN A 31 5.02 -1.14 0.11
C GLN A 31 6.41 -0.55 0.31
N MET A 32 6.50 0.57 1.05
CA MET A 32 7.78 1.14 1.45
C MET A 32 8.67 0.10 2.13
N GLY A 33 9.98 0.19 1.93
CA GLY A 33 10.95 -0.70 2.57
C GLY A 33 10.97 -0.61 4.10
N GLU A 34 10.64 0.57 4.63
CA GLU A 34 10.71 0.84 6.07
C GLU A 34 9.33 0.73 6.75
N PRO A 35 9.22 -0.03 7.85
CA PRO A 35 7.99 -0.11 8.61
C PRO A 35 7.76 1.18 9.41
N VAL A 36 6.51 1.66 9.40
CA VAL A 36 6.09 2.85 10.16
C VAL A 36 5.59 2.52 11.57
N SER A 37 5.13 1.29 11.81
CA SER A 37 4.64 0.83 13.11
C SER A 37 4.46 -0.69 13.13
N HIS A 38 3.91 -1.22 14.22
CA HIS A 38 3.43 -2.59 14.35
C HIS A 38 2.00 -2.59 14.89
N ARG A 39 1.12 -3.41 14.31
CA ARG A 39 -0.22 -3.66 14.86
C ARG A 39 -0.68 -5.09 14.58
N VAL A 40 -1.78 -5.48 15.19
CA VAL A 40 -2.42 -6.76 14.86
C VAL A 40 -2.96 -6.71 13.43
N CYS A 41 -2.51 -7.65 12.60
CA CYS A 41 -2.99 -7.88 11.25
C CYS A 41 -4.44 -8.38 11.30
N GLU A 42 -5.33 -7.74 10.55
CA GLU A 42 -6.76 -8.08 10.54
C GLU A 42 -7.06 -9.42 9.85
N ILE A 43 -6.13 -9.93 9.03
CA ILE A 43 -6.31 -11.20 8.30
C ILE A 43 -5.94 -12.40 9.16
N HIS A 44 -4.78 -12.34 9.83
CA HIS A 44 -4.21 -13.49 10.54
C HIS A 44 -4.27 -13.35 12.07
N ASN A 45 -4.76 -12.21 12.58
CA ASN A 45 -4.82 -11.89 14.00
C ASN A 45 -3.48 -12.05 14.74
N LYS A 46 -2.39 -11.56 14.12
CA LYS A 46 -1.02 -11.58 14.68
C LYS A 46 -0.38 -10.20 14.59
N LEU A 47 0.43 -9.84 15.58
CA LEU A 47 1.24 -8.62 15.54
C LEU A 47 2.21 -8.69 14.35
N ALA A 48 2.19 -7.66 13.51
CA ALA A 48 3.03 -7.57 12.32
C ALA A 48 3.43 -6.10 12.05
N PRO A 49 4.57 -5.87 11.39
CA PRO A 49 4.95 -4.55 10.93
C PRO A 49 3.96 -4.03 9.88
N THR A 50 3.78 -2.71 9.86
CA THR A 50 2.95 -2.01 8.88
C THR A 50 3.76 -1.02 8.06
N PHE A 51 3.40 -0.88 6.80
CA PHE A 51 4.09 -0.08 5.80
C PHE A 51 3.08 0.83 5.09
N HIS A 52 3.55 1.97 4.57
CA HIS A 52 2.76 2.70 3.60
C HIS A 52 2.66 1.89 2.31
N ALA A 53 1.44 1.73 1.79
CA ALA A 53 1.18 1.01 0.55
C ALA A 53 0.79 1.99 -0.55
N TYR A 54 1.22 1.68 -1.76
CA TYR A 54 0.97 2.46 -2.96
C TYR A 54 0.50 1.53 -4.07
N ILE A 55 -0.44 1.99 -4.89
CA ILE A 55 -0.93 1.24 -6.05
C ILE A 55 -1.00 2.13 -7.29
N SER A 56 -0.83 1.51 -8.45
CA SER A 56 -1.04 2.11 -9.75
C SER A 56 -2.19 1.39 -10.47
N ASP A 57 -3.07 2.19 -11.07
CA ASP A 57 -4.18 1.71 -11.91
C ASP A 57 -4.25 2.57 -13.18
N GLY A 58 -3.68 2.05 -14.27
CA GLY A 58 -3.43 2.83 -15.48
C GLY A 58 -2.53 4.03 -15.19
N ASN A 59 -3.01 5.24 -15.48
CA ASN A 59 -2.29 6.50 -15.22
C ASN A 59 -2.70 7.16 -13.90
N ARG A 60 -3.32 6.41 -12.98
CA ARG A 60 -3.74 6.91 -11.66
C ARG A 60 -2.91 6.23 -10.58
N PHE A 61 -2.48 7.02 -9.62
CA PHE A 61 -1.62 6.57 -8.53
C PHE A 61 -2.30 6.83 -7.20
N PHE A 62 -2.19 5.88 -6.28
CA PHE A 62 -2.85 5.99 -4.99
C PHE A 62 -1.93 5.59 -3.85
N LYS A 63 -2.17 6.20 -2.69
CA LYS A 63 -1.58 5.85 -1.40
C LYS A 63 -2.66 5.37 -0.45
N SER A 64 -2.37 4.33 0.33
CA SER A 64 -3.29 3.90 1.38
C SER A 64 -3.45 4.99 2.44
N ASP A 65 -4.68 5.23 2.89
CA ASP A 65 -4.98 6.22 3.93
C ASP A 65 -4.29 5.93 5.27
N ARG A 66 -4.02 4.64 5.52
CA ARG A 66 -3.34 4.11 6.70
C ARG A 66 -2.25 3.11 6.34
N PRO A 67 -1.29 2.85 7.24
CA PRO A 67 -0.32 1.77 7.08
C PRO A 67 -0.95 0.37 7.11
N LEU A 68 -0.48 -0.51 6.23
CA LEU A 68 -0.95 -1.88 6.06
C LEU A 68 0.17 -2.88 6.37
N THR A 69 -0.19 -4.02 6.95
CA THR A 69 0.71 -5.18 6.97
C THR A 69 0.89 -5.73 5.54
N ILE A 70 1.92 -6.54 5.31
CA ILE A 70 2.15 -7.16 3.99
C ILE A 70 0.92 -7.94 3.52
N SER A 71 0.34 -8.78 4.40
CA SER A 71 -0.84 -9.60 4.06
C SER A 71 -2.04 -8.75 3.66
N GLU A 72 -2.28 -7.66 4.39
CA GLU A 72 -3.38 -6.74 4.12
C GLU A 72 -3.20 -6.00 2.80
N SER A 73 -1.96 -5.59 2.49
CA SER A 73 -1.65 -4.97 1.20
C SER A 73 -1.80 -5.95 0.04
N ILE A 74 -1.33 -7.19 0.17
CA ILE A 74 -1.56 -8.22 -0.86
C ILE A 74 -3.06 -8.38 -1.13
N GLN A 75 -3.88 -8.51 -0.09
CA GLN A 75 -5.33 -8.65 -0.26
C GLN A 75 -5.96 -7.40 -0.90
N ALA A 76 -5.55 -6.20 -0.45
CA ALA A 76 -6.07 -4.94 -0.97
C ALA A 76 -5.63 -4.63 -2.42
N CYS A 77 -4.45 -5.11 -2.85
CA CYS A 77 -3.96 -4.94 -4.22
C CYS A 77 -4.65 -5.90 -5.22
N ILE A 78 -5.08 -7.08 -4.78
CA ILE A 78 -5.81 -8.03 -5.63
C ILE A 78 -7.21 -7.49 -5.97
N HIS A 79 -7.89 -6.88 -5.00
CA HIS A 79 -9.23 -6.30 -5.16
C HIS A 79 -9.31 -4.88 -4.59
N PRO A 80 -8.71 -3.88 -5.26
CA PRO A 80 -8.72 -2.51 -4.76
C PRO A 80 -10.08 -1.86 -4.98
N GLU A 81 -10.68 -1.35 -3.91
CA GLU A 81 -11.85 -0.47 -3.99
C GLU A 81 -11.37 0.97 -4.20
N LEU A 82 -11.15 1.35 -5.45
CA LEU A 82 -10.66 2.67 -5.83
C LEU A 82 -11.79 3.70 -5.89
N PRO A 83 -11.55 4.96 -5.48
CA PRO A 83 -12.52 6.01 -5.70
C PRO A 83 -12.74 6.22 -7.21
N ASN A 84 -14.01 6.35 -7.61
CA ASN A 84 -14.38 6.80 -8.94
C ASN A 84 -14.05 8.30 -9.04
N GLY A 85 -12.84 8.61 -9.50
CA GLY A 85 -12.47 9.96 -9.96
C GLY A 85 -13.16 10.30 -11.27
#